data_AF-A0A7C7A2J2-F1
#
_entry.id   AF-A0A7C7A2J2-F1
#
_cell.length_a   1.000
_cell.length_b   1.000
_cell.length_c   1.000
_cell.angle_alpha   90.00
_cell.angle_beta   90.00
_cell.angle_gamma   90.00
#
_symmetry.space_group_name_H-M   'P 1'
#
loop_
_entity.id
_entity.type
_entity.pdbx_description
1 polymer ?
#
loop_
_entity_poly.entity_id
_entity_poly.type
_entity_poly.pdbx_seq_one_letter_code
_entity_poly.pdbx_strand_id
1 'polypeptide(L)'
;MTVRDQMKKICYSSPEYVHEIALLRDLYEDLLTPRQREVAELRFDEDLSLSEIAQRLGISRQGCDDAIKRCVKALFLYEQKLGMKQKIERFDQCLKEIKELCETMDSSNWQEHRERALMIIDQNDAWGEYDNGV
;
A
#
# COMPACT_ATOMS: atom_id res chain seq x y z
N MET A 1 10.76 -8.81 -9.18
CA MET A 1 11.82 -8.13 -8.39
C MET A 1 11.56 -8.41 -6.93
N THR A 2 12.53 -8.97 -6.22
CA THR A 2 12.37 -9.36 -4.81
C THR A 2 12.45 -8.11 -3.92
N VAL A 3 11.82 -8.09 -2.75
CA VAL A 3 11.92 -6.99 -1.76
C VAL A 3 13.39 -6.57 -1.51
N ARG A 4 14.33 -7.53 -1.58
CA ARG A 4 15.78 -7.29 -1.52
C ARG A 4 16.36 -6.36 -2.59
N ASP A 5 15.79 -6.32 -3.79
CA ASP A 5 16.27 -5.47 -4.89
C ASP A 5 15.78 -4.03 -4.75
N GLN A 6 14.59 -3.81 -4.19
CA GLN A 6 14.11 -2.47 -3.80
C GLN A 6 14.93 -1.88 -2.63
N MET A 7 15.54 -2.72 -1.80
CA MET A 7 16.29 -2.31 -0.60
C MET A 7 17.69 -1.73 -0.85
N LYS A 8 18.32 -2.01 -2.00
CA LYS A 8 19.73 -1.63 -2.24
C LYS A 8 19.95 -0.16 -2.61
N LYS A 9 18.89 0.62 -2.82
CA LYS A 9 18.98 2.05 -3.11
C LYS A 9 17.74 2.76 -2.57
N ILE A 10 17.64 2.85 -1.23
CA ILE A 10 16.62 3.71 -0.59
C ILE A 10 16.98 5.15 -0.97
N CYS A 11 16.39 5.58 -2.07
CA CYS A 11 16.54 6.89 -2.66
C CYS A 11 15.17 7.54 -2.51
N TYR A 12 14.94 8.24 -1.39
CA TYR A 12 13.71 9.03 -1.14
C TYR A 12 13.53 10.21 -2.12
N SER A 13 14.21 10.15 -3.27
CA SER A 13 14.33 11.18 -4.30
C SER A 13 13.64 10.76 -5.60
N SER A 14 13.16 9.51 -5.70
CA SER A 14 12.29 9.09 -6.80
C SER A 14 10.83 9.39 -6.43
N PRO A 15 10.11 10.19 -7.24
CA PRO A 15 8.70 10.50 -7.00
C PRO A 15 7.82 9.25 -6.85
N GLU A 16 8.14 8.19 -7.60
CA GLU A 16 7.41 6.91 -7.57
C GLU A 16 7.50 6.26 -6.19
N TYR A 17 8.68 6.33 -5.54
CA TYR A 17 8.89 5.72 -4.23
C TYR A 17 8.20 6.50 -3.11
N VAL A 18 8.17 7.83 -3.21
CA VAL A 18 7.45 8.68 -2.26
C VAL A 18 5.94 8.42 -2.36
N HIS A 19 5.41 8.28 -3.57
CA HIS A 19 4.02 7.93 -3.79
C HIS A 19 3.66 6.55 -3.19
N GLU A 20 4.49 5.53 -3.41
CA GLU A 20 4.27 4.21 -2.82
C GLU A 20 4.24 4.27 -1.28
N ILE A 21 5.14 5.03 -0.66
CA ILE A 21 5.15 5.20 0.80
C ILE A 21 3.87 5.88 1.28
N ALA A 22 3.38 6.90 0.57
CA ALA A 22 2.14 7.58 0.92
C ALA A 22 0.96 6.60 0.91
N LEU A 23 0.81 5.81 -0.15
CA LEU A 23 -0.24 4.78 -0.23
C LEU A 23 -0.14 3.76 0.91
N LEU A 24 1.07 3.30 1.24
CA LEU A 24 1.26 2.36 2.33
C LEU A 24 0.96 2.98 3.70
N ARG A 25 1.22 4.28 3.88
CA ARG A 25 0.84 4.99 5.10
C ARG A 25 -0.67 5.07 5.24
N ASP A 26 -1.39 5.42 4.17
CA ASP A 26 -2.86 5.47 4.19
C ASP A 26 -3.47 4.12 4.64
N LEU A 27 -2.79 3.00 4.36
CA LEU A 27 -3.24 1.66 4.74
C LEU A 27 -2.76 1.21 6.13
N TYR A 28 -1.57 1.62 6.56
CA TYR A 28 -0.86 0.98 7.69
C TYR A 28 -0.28 1.94 8.72
N GLU A 29 -0.53 3.25 8.63
CA GLU A 29 0.00 4.23 9.58
C GLU A 29 -0.40 3.92 11.03
N ASP A 30 -1.61 3.39 11.23
CA ASP A 30 -2.10 3.02 12.55
C ASP A 30 -1.38 1.84 13.20
N LEU A 31 -0.66 1.04 12.39
CA LEU A 31 0.17 -0.07 12.88
C LEU A 31 1.58 0.38 13.27
N LEU A 32 1.98 1.59 12.89
CA LEU A 32 3.28 2.14 13.23
C LEU A 32 3.33 2.52 14.72
N THR A 33 4.50 2.33 15.32
CA THR A 33 4.78 2.88 16.65
C THR A 33 4.71 4.42 16.62
N PRO A 34 4.41 5.09 17.76
CA PRO A 34 4.35 6.55 17.81
C PRO A 34 5.62 7.22 17.26
N ARG A 35 6.80 6.66 17.55
CA ARG A 35 8.08 7.18 17.06
C ARG A 35 8.26 7.02 15.54
N GLN A 36 7.74 5.94 14.96
CA GLN A 36 7.77 5.75 13.51
C GLN A 36 6.82 6.72 12.81
N ARG A 37 5.62 6.93 13.36
CA ARG A 37 4.64 7.90 12.85
C ARG A 37 5.19 9.32 12.89
N GLU A 38 5.73 9.75 14.02
CA GLU A 38 6.36 11.07 14.17
C GLU A 38 7.47 11.29 13.12
N VAL A 39 8.34 10.30 12.92
CA VAL A 39 9.42 10.41 11.92
C VAL A 39 8.87 10.45 10.49
N ALA A 40 7.78 9.72 10.21
CA ALA A 40 7.14 9.73 8.91
C ALA A 40 6.44 11.07 8.62
N GLU A 41 5.66 11.60 9.57
CA GLU A 41 5.00 12.90 9.46
C GLU A 41 6.02 14.01 9.16
N LEU A 42 7.10 14.10 9.95
CA LEU A 42 8.13 15.11 9.75
C LEU A 42 8.79 15.00 8.38
N ARG A 43 8.97 13.78 7.85
CA ARG A 43 9.64 13.56 6.57
C ARG A 43 8.74 13.75 5.36
N PHE A 44 7.51 13.23 5.41
CA PHE A 44 6.64 13.08 4.24
C PHE A 44 5.49 14.09 4.21
N ASP A 45 5.09 14.65 5.37
CA ASP A 45 4.00 15.63 5.45
C ASP A 45 4.52 17.05 5.67
N GLU A 46 5.51 17.21 6.56
CA GLU A 46 6.16 18.51 6.81
C GLU A 46 7.33 18.81 5.84
N ASP A 47 7.71 17.84 5.00
CA ASP A 47 8.84 17.89 4.04
C ASP A 47 10.18 18.38 4.66
N LEU A 48 10.43 18.04 5.92
CA LEU A 48 11.69 18.40 6.58
C LEU A 48 12.86 17.57 6.04
N SER A 49 14.02 18.23 5.96
CA SER A 49 15.29 17.57 5.66
C SER A 49 15.76 16.69 6.83
N LEU A 50 16.63 15.71 6.55
CA LEU A 50 17.22 14.85 7.59
C LEU A 50 17.90 15.63 8.73
N SER A 51 18.46 16.80 8.43
CA SER A 51 19.13 17.65 9.42
C SER A 51 18.13 18.35 10.32
N GLU A 52 17.02 18.87 9.76
CA GLU A 52 15.94 19.51 10.51
C GLU A 52 15.21 18.51 11.41
N ILE A 53 14.93 17.31 10.88
CA ILE A 53 14.34 16.22 11.67
C ILE A 53 15.28 15.81 12.79
N ALA A 54 16.57 15.59 12.50
CA ALA A 54 17.56 15.23 13.51
C ALA A 54 17.64 16.26 14.65
N GLN A 55 17.63 17.55 14.31
CA GLN A 55 17.59 18.64 15.28
C GLN A 55 16.32 18.60 16.12
N ARG A 56 15.14 18.49 15.49
CA ARG A 56 13.84 18.47 16.17
C ARG A 56 13.69 17.26 17.10
N LEU A 57 14.25 16.12 16.71
CA LEU A 57 14.16 14.87 17.44
C LEU A 57 15.31 14.64 18.44
N GLY A 58 16.31 15.53 18.49
CA GLY A 58 17.47 15.42 19.38
C GLY A 58 18.37 14.22 19.10
N ILE A 59 18.46 13.79 17.83
CA ILE A 59 19.24 12.62 17.40
C ILE A 59 20.30 13.00 16.37
N SER A 60 21.21 12.08 16.05
CA SER A 60 22.16 12.30 14.96
C SER A 60 21.46 12.22 13.60
N ARG A 61 22.01 12.89 12.59
CA ARG A 61 21.54 12.79 11.20
C ARG A 61 21.48 11.34 10.70
N GLN A 62 22.44 10.51 11.09
CA GLN A 62 22.45 9.08 10.78
C GLN A 62 21.31 8.34 11.50
N GLY A 63 21.08 8.64 12.78
CA GLY A 63 19.97 8.07 13.55
C GLY A 63 18.60 8.44 12.97
N CYS A 64 18.48 9.64 12.41
CA CYS A 64 17.29 10.07 11.67
C CYS A 64 17.08 9.25 10.40
N ASP A 65 18.11 9.14 9.55
CA ASP A 65 18.04 8.32 8.33
C ASP A 65 17.66 6.87 8.64
N ASP A 66 18.26 6.28 9.67
CA ASP A 66 17.95 4.92 10.12
C ASP A 66 16.51 4.80 10.67
N ALA A 67 16.01 5.83 11.35
CA ALA A 67 14.63 5.86 11.83
C ALA A 67 13.62 5.85 10.67
N ILE A 68 13.84 6.68 9.65
CA ILE A 68 12.98 6.73 8.45
C ILE A 68 13.03 5.37 7.73
N LYS A 69 14.23 4.79 7.55
CA LYS A 69 14.39 3.48 6.91
C LYS A 69 13.64 2.37 7.65
N ARG A 70 13.67 2.38 8.99
CA ARG A 70 12.92 1.42 9.81
C ARG A 70 11.42 1.62 9.70
N CYS A 71 10.95 2.86 9.64
CA CYS A 71 9.53 3.16 9.43
C CYS A 71 9.05 2.61 8.08
N VAL A 72 9.75 2.96 6.99
CA VAL A 72 9.41 2.50 5.64
C VAL A 72 9.47 0.98 5.54
N LYS A 73 10.49 0.34 6.14
CA LYS A 73 10.59 -1.12 6.18
C LYS A 73 9.39 -1.76 6.91
N ALA A 74 8.86 -1.14 7.95
CA ALA A 74 7.69 -1.64 8.66
C ALA A 74 6.45 -1.61 7.75
N LEU A 75 6.21 -0.50 7.03
CA LEU A 75 5.12 -0.36 6.07
C LEU A 75 5.14 -1.46 5.00
N PHE A 76 6.29 -1.69 4.35
CA PHE A 76 6.43 -2.76 3.36
C PHE A 76 6.24 -4.16 3.96
N LEU A 77 6.64 -4.38 5.22
CA LEU A 77 6.40 -5.65 5.90
C LEU A 77 4.91 -5.87 6.19
N TYR A 78 4.17 -4.81 6.54
CA TYR A 78 2.72 -4.89 6.69
C TYR A 78 2.05 -5.21 5.36
N GLU A 79 2.44 -4.56 4.26
CA GLU A 79 1.92 -4.90 2.93
C GLU A 79 2.22 -6.34 2.55
N GLN A 80 3.45 -6.81 2.78
CA GLN A 80 3.80 -8.20 2.50
C GLN A 80 2.90 -9.19 3.26
N LYS A 81 2.54 -8.88 4.51
CA LYS A 81 1.75 -9.76 5.37
C LYS A 81 0.24 -9.66 5.14
N LEU A 82 -0.25 -8.44 4.91
CA LEU A 82 -1.68 -8.13 4.88
C LEU A 82 -2.22 -7.99 3.45
N GLY A 83 -1.40 -7.53 2.52
CA GLY A 83 -1.71 -7.40 1.10
C GLY A 83 -2.89 -6.49 0.80
N MET A 84 -3.14 -5.45 1.63
CA MET A 84 -4.35 -4.62 1.50
C MET A 84 -4.36 -3.83 0.21
N LYS A 85 -3.20 -3.36 -0.28
CA LYS A 85 -3.13 -2.65 -1.56
C LYS A 85 -3.62 -3.55 -2.70
N GLN A 86 -3.06 -4.75 -2.82
CA GLN A 86 -3.46 -5.71 -3.86
C GLN A 86 -4.93 -6.14 -3.74
N LYS A 87 -5.45 -6.20 -2.50
CA LYS A 87 -6.85 -6.49 -2.23
C LYS A 87 -7.78 -5.38 -2.74
N ILE A 88 -7.45 -4.12 -2.46
CA ILE A 88 -8.21 -2.97 -2.95
C ILE A 88 -8.17 -2.91 -4.48
N GLU A 89 -7.00 -3.09 -5.08
CA GLU A 89 -6.86 -3.09 -6.55
C GLU A 89 -7.73 -4.18 -7.22
N ARG A 90 -7.76 -5.39 -6.64
CA ARG A 90 -8.65 -6.48 -7.13
C ARG A 90 -10.12 -6.12 -6.97
N PHE A 91 -10.49 -5.54 -5.84
CA PHE A 91 -11.87 -5.13 -5.58
C PHE A 91 -12.32 -4.01 -6.53
N ASP A 92 -11.48 -3.02 -6.78
CA ASP A 92 -11.76 -1.94 -7.73
C ASP A 92 -11.92 -2.48 -9.15
N GLN A 93 -11.08 -3.44 -9.56
CA GLN A 93 -11.20 -4.10 -10.86
C GLN A 93 -12.50 -4.90 -10.98
N CYS A 94 -12.85 -5.67 -9.95
CA CYS A 94 -14.12 -6.40 -9.85
C CYS A 94 -15.32 -5.47 -10.00
N LEU A 95 -15.35 -4.37 -9.23
CA LEU A 95 -16.43 -3.37 -9.30
C LEU A 95 -16.52 -2.74 -10.68
N LYS A 96 -15.39 -2.43 -11.31
CA LYS A 96 -15.36 -1.86 -12.66
C LYS A 96 -15.98 -2.80 -13.68
N GLU A 97 -15.61 -4.08 -13.67
CA GLU A 97 -16.16 -5.07 -14.60
C GLU A 97 -17.67 -5.28 -14.39
N ILE A 98 -18.12 -5.37 -13.13
CA ILE A 98 -19.54 -5.50 -12.82
C ILE A 98 -20.30 -4.26 -13.29
N LYS A 99 -19.74 -3.07 -13.08
CA LYS A 99 -20.34 -1.81 -13.55
C LYS A 99 -20.48 -1.79 -15.06
N GLU A 100 -19.44 -2.18 -15.80
CA GLU A 100 -19.48 -2.28 -17.26
C GLU A 100 -20.57 -3.25 -17.72
N LEU A 101 -20.68 -4.42 -17.10
CA LEU A 101 -21.75 -5.38 -17.40
C LEU A 101 -23.14 -4.80 -17.16
N CYS A 102 -23.33 -4.03 -16.09
CA CYS A 102 -24.61 -3.36 -15.82
C CYS A 102 -24.93 -2.27 -16.84
N GLU A 103 -23.93 -1.51 -17.31
CA GLU A 103 -24.10 -0.43 -18.28
C GLU A 103 -24.41 -0.95 -19.69
N THR A 104 -23.89 -2.12 -20.08
CA THR A 104 -24.12 -2.72 -21.40
C THR A 104 -25.29 -3.71 -21.44
N MET A 105 -25.99 -3.89 -20.32
CA MET A 105 -27.06 -4.87 -20.18
C MET A 105 -28.33 -4.46 -20.95
N ASP A 106 -28.84 -5.39 -21.75
CA ASP A 106 -30.11 -5.28 -22.46
C ASP A 106 -30.89 -6.61 -22.46
N SER A 107 -32.06 -6.62 -23.09
CA SER A 107 -32.94 -7.80 -23.12
C SER A 107 -32.34 -9.03 -23.81
N SER A 108 -31.30 -8.87 -24.62
CA SER A 108 -30.65 -9.94 -25.39
C SER A 108 -29.44 -10.56 -24.68
N ASN A 109 -28.80 -9.85 -23.74
CA ASN A 109 -27.55 -10.27 -23.11
C ASN A 109 -27.61 -10.40 -21.56
N TRP A 110 -28.76 -10.10 -20.94
CA TRP A 110 -28.88 -10.06 -19.48
C TRP A 110 -28.52 -11.37 -18.76
N GLN A 111 -28.82 -12.54 -19.35
CA GLN A 111 -28.46 -13.83 -18.75
C GLN A 111 -26.94 -14.01 -18.69
N GLU A 112 -26.25 -13.73 -19.79
CA GLU A 112 -24.79 -13.81 -19.89
C GLU A 112 -24.12 -12.83 -18.93
N HIS A 113 -24.59 -11.58 -18.89
CA HIS A 113 -24.05 -10.57 -17.98
C HIS A 113 -24.27 -10.93 -16.50
N ARG A 114 -25.42 -11.51 -16.16
CA ARG A 114 -25.69 -12.03 -14.82
C ARG A 114 -24.73 -13.15 -14.44
N GLU A 115 -24.54 -14.14 -15.31
CA GLU A 115 -23.63 -15.26 -15.05
C GLU A 115 -22.20 -14.78 -14.88
N ARG A 116 -21.75 -13.86 -15.74
CA ARG A 116 -20.41 -13.29 -15.66
C ARG A 116 -20.20 -12.46 -14.39
N ALA A 117 -21.19 -11.66 -13.98
CA ALA A 117 -21.13 -10.90 -12.74
C ALA A 117 -20.99 -11.83 -11.52
N LEU A 118 -21.77 -12.92 -11.46
CA LEU A 118 -21.66 -13.91 -10.39
C LEU A 118 -20.27 -14.57 -10.38
N MET A 119 -19.74 -14.94 -11.54
CA MET A 119 -18.40 -15.52 -11.65
C MET A 119 -17.31 -14.56 -11.16
N ILE A 120 -17.41 -13.27 -11.49
CA ILE A 120 -16.48 -12.23 -11.02
C ILE A 120 -16.55 -12.08 -9.49
N ILE A 121 -17.75 -12.09 -8.92
CA ILE A 121 -17.96 -12.01 -7.46
C ILE A 121 -17.37 -13.24 -6.77
N ASP A 122 -17.71 -14.44 -7.23
CA ASP A 122 -17.26 -15.70 -6.62
C ASP A 122 -15.72 -15.85 -6.64
N GLN A 123 -15.08 -15.40 -7.72
CA GLN A 123 -13.60 -15.39 -7.81
C GLN A 123 -12.95 -14.42 -6.84
N ASN A 124 -13.60 -13.29 -6.57
CA ASN A 124 -13.10 -12.31 -5.61
C ASN A 124 -13.40 -12.74 -4.17
N ASP A 125 -14.49 -13.46 -3.89
CA ASP A 125 -14.88 -13.92 -2.54
C ASP A 125 -13.90 -14.91 -1.89
N ALA A 126 -12.94 -15.46 -2.63
CA ALA A 126 -11.86 -16.32 -2.14
C ALA A 126 -10.77 -15.56 -1.32
N TRP A 127 -11.17 -14.65 -0.42
CA TRP A 127 -10.31 -13.80 0.43
C TRP A 127 -9.49 -14.54 1.50
N GLY A 128 -9.49 -15.88 1.51
CA GLY A 128 -9.11 -16.69 2.67
C GLY A 128 -7.86 -17.57 2.53
N GLU A 129 -7.25 -17.71 1.36
CA GLU A 129 -6.02 -18.50 1.26
C GLU A 129 -4.80 -17.64 1.62
N TYR A 130 -4.44 -17.69 2.90
CA TYR A 130 -3.19 -17.15 3.41
C TYR A 130 -2.01 -17.94 2.82
N ASP A 131 -1.56 -17.57 1.62
CA ASP A 131 -0.32 -18.08 0.99
C ASP A 131 0.96 -17.61 1.72
N ASN A 132 0.84 -17.21 2.99
CA ASN A 132 1.91 -16.60 3.78
C ASN A 132 2.29 -17.42 5.03
N GLY A 133 1.89 -18.70 5.10
CA GLY A 133 2.52 -19.70 5.98
C GLY A 133 2.76 -19.25 7.43
N VAL A 134 1.69 -18.86 8.12
CA VAL A 134 1.65 -18.93 9.59
C VAL A 134 1.00 -20.26 9.97
#